data_AF-W1Y6J3-F1
#
_entry.id   AF-W1Y6J3-F1
#
_cell.length_a   1.000
_cell.length_b   1.000
_cell.length_c   1.000
_cell.angle_alpha   90.00
_cell.angle_beta   90.00
_cell.angle_gamma   90.00
#
_symmetry.space_group_name_H-M   'P 1'
#
loop_
_entity.id
_entity.type
_entity.pdbx_description
1 polymer ?
#
loop_
_entity_poly.entity_id
_entity_poly.type
_entity_poly.pdbx_seq_one_letter_code
_entity_poly.pdbx_strand_id
1 'polypeptide(L)'
;TLDSVGNKAQPEHKDQIMVYALMHSISRSQNVNHHELIITKPVDKSSPLLAKALSDNEKMVTCEFILYRTSKAGIYQPYYKINLSKARISSIDFVTPHAV
;
A
#
# COMPACT_ATOMS: atom_id res chain seq x y z
N THR A 1 0.65 3.38 13.95
CA THR A 1 0.59 3.67 15.41
C THR A 1 -0.74 4.31 15.78
N LEU A 2 -1.07 4.42 17.08
CA LEU A 2 -2.33 5.02 17.54
C LEU A 2 -2.49 6.47 17.05
N ASP A 3 -1.43 7.27 17.09
CA ASP A 3 -1.44 8.64 16.57
C ASP A 3 -1.66 8.74 15.05
N SER A 4 -1.46 7.63 14.33
CA SER A 4 -1.51 7.59 12.86
C SER A 4 -2.85 7.14 12.32
N VAL A 5 -3.50 6.14 12.95
CA VAL A 5 -4.76 5.53 12.45
C VAL A 5 -5.78 5.30 13.57
N GLY A 6 -5.55 5.87 14.76
CA GLY A 6 -6.42 5.73 15.93
C GLY A 6 -6.59 4.27 16.35
N ASN A 7 -7.84 3.90 16.63
CA ASN A 7 -8.23 2.56 17.08
C ASN A 7 -7.96 1.44 16.07
N LYS A 8 -7.63 1.78 14.81
CA LYS A 8 -7.25 0.79 13.78
C LYS A 8 -5.77 0.38 13.87
N ALA A 9 -5.01 0.93 14.81
CA ALA A 9 -3.60 0.62 14.96
C ALA A 9 -3.37 -0.83 15.40
N GLN A 10 -2.45 -1.52 14.73
CA GLN A 10 -2.06 -2.89 15.05
C GLN A 10 -0.64 -2.90 15.63
N PRO A 11 -0.44 -3.37 16.89
CA PRO A 11 0.88 -3.35 17.54
C PRO A 11 1.97 -4.13 16.80
N GLU A 12 1.61 -5.22 16.13
CA GLU A 12 2.55 -6.07 15.39
C GLU A 12 2.97 -5.48 14.02
N HIS A 13 2.30 -4.40 13.56
CA HIS A 13 2.49 -3.79 12.25
C HIS A 13 2.82 -2.29 12.34
N LYS A 14 3.57 -1.88 13.38
CA LYS A 14 3.86 -0.45 13.66
C LYS A 14 4.60 0.26 12.53
N ASP A 15 5.51 -0.44 11.86
CA ASP A 15 6.36 0.09 10.79
C ASP A 15 5.80 -0.21 9.38
N GLN A 16 4.51 -0.55 9.29
CA GLN A 16 3.85 -0.92 8.05
C GLN A 16 2.62 -0.03 7.83
N ILE A 17 2.35 0.26 6.56
CA ILE A 17 1.16 1.02 6.15
C ILE A 17 0.00 0.04 5.99
N MET A 18 -1.12 0.31 6.64
CA MET A 18 -2.34 -0.48 6.44
C MET A 18 -2.94 -0.17 5.06
N VAL A 19 -3.12 -1.21 4.25
CA VAL A 19 -3.71 -1.14 2.90
C VAL A 19 -5.08 -1.83 2.92
N TYR A 20 -6.10 -1.16 2.39
CA TYR A 20 -7.47 -1.68 2.29
C TYR A 20 -7.73 -2.42 0.97
N ALA A 21 -7.13 -1.94 -0.12
CA ALA A 21 -7.24 -2.56 -1.42
C ALA A 21 -5.89 -2.47 -2.15
N LEU A 22 -5.56 -3.51 -2.91
CA LEU A 22 -4.42 -3.57 -3.80
C LEU A 22 -4.89 -4.08 -5.15
N MET A 23 -4.60 -3.33 -6.20
CA MET A 23 -4.90 -3.67 -7.58
C MET A 23 -3.61 -3.62 -8.39
N HIS A 24 -3.38 -4.64 -9.19
CA HIS A 24 -2.27 -4.67 -10.12
C HIS A 24 -2.69 -5.45 -11.35
N SER A 25 -2.29 -4.97 -12.53
CA SER A 25 -2.57 -5.62 -13.80
C SER A 25 -1.26 -5.91 -14.53
N ILE A 26 -1.17 -7.10 -15.10
CA ILE A 26 -0.09 -7.49 -16.01
C ILE A 26 -0.77 -7.96 -17.28
N SER A 27 -0.39 -7.38 -18.40
CA SER A 27 -0.95 -7.72 -19.71
C SER A 27 0.15 -8.18 -20.66
N ARG A 28 -0.23 -8.96 -21.68
CA ARG A 28 0.69 -9.40 -22.72
C ARG A 28 -0.02 -9.33 -24.07
N SER A 29 0.52 -8.52 -24.98
CA SER A 29 0.16 -8.58 -26.40
C SER A 29 1.23 -9.40 -27.14
N GLN A 30 2.44 -8.86 -27.24
CA GLN A 30 3.65 -9.59 -27.66
C GLN A 30 4.64 -9.69 -26.49
N ASN A 31 4.94 -8.57 -25.85
CA ASN A 31 5.78 -8.48 -24.65
C ASN A 31 4.93 -8.29 -23.38
N VAL A 32 5.52 -8.57 -22.23
CA VAL A 32 4.89 -8.34 -20.92
C VAL A 32 4.86 -6.84 -20.65
N ASN A 33 3.66 -6.31 -20.39
CA ASN A 33 3.45 -4.95 -19.93
C ASN A 33 2.99 -5.00 -18.47
N HIS A 34 3.82 -4.48 -17.58
CA HIS A 34 3.44 -4.23 -16.20
C HIS A 34 2.68 -2.92 -16.11
N HIS A 35 1.43 -2.97 -15.68
CA HIS A 35 0.70 -1.76 -15.31
C HIS A 35 1.08 -1.34 -13.90
N GLU A 36 0.64 -0.15 -13.51
CA GLU A 36 0.85 0.34 -12.16
C GLU A 36 0.23 -0.57 -11.09
N LEU A 37 0.82 -0.53 -9.89
CA LEU A 37 0.26 -1.14 -8.70
C LEU A 37 -0.42 -0.02 -7.90
N ILE A 38 -1.74 -0.15 -7.75
CA ILE A 38 -2.58 0.85 -7.09
C ILE A 38 -2.96 0.31 -5.72
N ILE A 39 -2.78 1.13 -4.69
CA ILE A 39 -3.24 0.83 -3.34
C ILE A 39 -4.24 1.87 -2.85
N THR A 40 -5.20 1.41 -2.04
CA THR A 40 -6.08 2.29 -1.27
C THR A 40 -5.74 2.14 0.20
N LYS A 41 -5.48 3.27 0.86
CA LYS A 41 -5.11 3.34 2.27
C LYS A 41 -5.84 4.48 2.98
N PRO A 42 -6.00 4.45 4.31
CA PRO A 42 -6.51 5.61 5.03
C PRO A 42 -5.50 6.76 5.01
N VAL A 43 -5.95 7.98 5.31
CA VAL A 43 -5.06 9.10 5.63
C VAL A 43 -4.35 8.76 6.95
N ASP A 44 -3.03 8.73 6.92
CA ASP A 44 -2.20 8.40 8.09
C ASP A 44 -0.86 9.13 8.04
N LYS A 45 0.05 8.86 9.00
CA LYS A 45 1.35 9.53 9.10
C LYS A 45 2.22 9.39 7.84
N SER A 46 2.00 8.34 7.02
CA SER A 46 2.75 8.13 5.77
C SER A 46 2.21 8.93 4.59
N SER A 47 0.94 9.36 4.62
CA SER A 47 0.31 10.11 3.52
C SER A 47 1.10 11.35 3.07
N PRO A 48 1.53 12.28 3.95
CA PRO A 48 2.34 13.42 3.52
C PRO A 48 3.73 13.03 3.00
N LEU A 49 4.30 11.91 3.49
CA LEU A 49 5.60 11.41 3.03
C LEU A 49 5.50 10.85 1.61
N LEU A 50 4.41 10.15 1.29
CA LEU A 50 4.14 9.66 -0.06
C LEU A 50 3.92 10.82 -1.04
N ALA A 51 3.19 11.87 -0.62
CA ALA A 51 3.01 13.08 -1.42
C ALA A 51 4.33 13.82 -1.69
N LYS A 52 5.22 13.86 -0.69
CA LYS A 52 6.58 14.39 -0.85
C LYS A 52 7.41 13.54 -1.81
N ALA A 53 7.38 12.22 -1.67
CA ALA A 53 8.09 11.29 -2.56
C ALA A 53 7.62 11.42 -4.01
N LEU A 54 6.32 11.62 -4.25
CA LEU A 54 5.77 11.94 -5.57
C LEU A 54 6.33 13.27 -6.10
N SER A 55 6.26 14.33 -5.30
CA SER A 55 6.76 15.68 -5.65
C SER A 55 8.26 15.69 -5.98
N ASP A 56 9.04 14.93 -5.22
CA ASP A 56 10.50 14.83 -5.38
C ASP A 56 10.90 13.81 -6.47
N ASN A 57 9.93 13.14 -7.12
CA ASN A 57 10.16 12.04 -8.05
C ASN A 57 11.10 10.95 -7.47
N GLU A 58 10.93 10.72 -6.16
CA GLU A 58 11.79 9.88 -5.35
C GLU A 58 11.69 8.42 -5.79
N LYS A 59 12.85 7.79 -5.95
CA LYS A 59 12.95 6.39 -6.32
C LYS A 59 13.02 5.53 -5.08
N MET A 60 11.94 4.78 -4.82
CA MET A 60 11.88 3.87 -3.70
C MET A 60 12.81 2.67 -3.93
N VAL A 61 13.63 2.36 -2.92
CA VAL A 61 14.57 1.23 -2.97
C VAL A 61 13.79 -0.08 -3.07
N THR A 62 12.86 -0.27 -2.13
CA THR A 62 12.02 -1.47 -2.02
C THR A 62 10.63 -1.08 -1.50
N CYS A 63 9.58 -1.61 -2.11
CA CYS A 63 8.22 -1.59 -1.56
C CYS A 63 7.75 -3.04 -1.39
N GLU A 64 7.42 -3.42 -0.17
CA GLU A 64 6.96 -4.78 0.16
C GLU A 64 5.48 -4.76 0.54
N PHE A 65 4.67 -5.55 -0.15
CA PHE A 65 3.26 -5.76 0.18
C PHE A 65 3.06 -7.18 0.66
N ILE A 66 2.64 -7.34 1.91
CA ILE A 66 2.37 -8.64 2.52
C ILE A 66 0.86 -8.80 2.65
N LEU A 67 0.31 -9.80 1.98
CA LEU A 67 -1.11 -10.12 2.03
C LEU A 67 -1.35 -11.17 3.11
N TYR A 68 -2.34 -10.89 3.96
CA TYR A 68 -2.75 -11.73 5.08
C TYR A 68 -4.06 -12.42 4.78
N ARG A 69 -4.22 -13.62 5.31
CA ARG A 69 -5.50 -14.34 5.35
C ARG A 69 -5.68 -14.98 6.72
N THR A 70 -6.94 -15.20 7.09
CA THR A 70 -7.28 -15.97 8.28
C THR A 70 -7.08 -17.46 8.00
N SER A 71 -6.31 -18.14 8.85
CA SER A 71 -6.11 -19.58 8.79
C SER A 71 -7.35 -20.33 9.29
N LYS A 72 -7.40 -21.65 9.07
CA LYS A 72 -8.46 -22.50 9.65
C LYS A 72 -8.51 -22.43 11.19
N ALA A 73 -7.39 -22.10 11.83
CA ALA A 73 -7.29 -21.93 13.27
C ALA A 73 -7.70 -20.52 13.75
N GLY A 74 -8.18 -19.65 12.86
CA GLY A 74 -8.58 -18.27 13.21
C GLY A 74 -7.40 -17.29 13.33
N ILE A 75 -6.18 -17.71 12.99
CA ILE A 75 -4.97 -16.90 13.13
C ILE A 75 -4.70 -16.16 11.82
N TYR A 76 -4.40 -14.86 11.88
CA TYR A 76 -3.91 -14.11 10.72
C TYR A 76 -2.49 -14.57 10.37
N GLN A 77 -2.31 -15.01 9.13
CA GLN A 77 -1.01 -15.43 8.62
C GLN A 77 -0.73 -14.80 7.25
N PRO A 78 0.53 -14.41 6.97
CA PRO A 78 0.93 -13.99 5.64
C PRO A 78 0.81 -15.19 4.69
N TYR A 79 0.34 -14.95 3.46
CA TYR A 79 0.23 -16.01 2.45
C TYR A 79 0.80 -15.61 1.08
N TYR A 80 1.02 -14.32 0.83
CA TYR A 80 1.57 -13.83 -0.42
C TYR A 80 2.37 -12.55 -0.19
N LYS A 81 3.48 -12.39 -0.90
CA LYS A 81 4.36 -11.21 -0.80
C LYS A 81 4.66 -10.67 -2.19
N ILE A 82 4.44 -9.38 -2.41
CA ILE A 82 4.78 -8.66 -3.64
C ILE A 82 5.92 -7.70 -3.29
N ASN A 83 7.00 -7.77 -4.06
CA ASN A 83 8.14 -6.86 -3.91
C ASN A 83 8.30 -6.03 -5.17
N LEU A 84 8.20 -4.71 -5.02
CA LEU A 84 8.59 -3.77 -6.05
C LEU A 84 10.00 -3.26 -5.72
N SER A 85 10.87 -3.27 -6.71
CA SER A 85 12.20 -2.67 -6.58
C SER A 85 12.29 -1.45 -7.47
N LYS A 86 13.00 -0.41 -7.02
CA LYS A 86 13.30 0.76 -7.86
C LYS A 86 12.04 1.49 -8.38
N ALA A 87 10.95 1.45 -7.62
CA ALA A 87 9.64 1.99 -8.00
C ALA A 87 9.56 3.51 -7.82
N ARG A 88 8.58 4.13 -8.48
CA ARG A 88 8.19 5.53 -8.31
C ARG A 88 6.69 5.64 -8.22
N ILE A 89 6.21 6.65 -7.51
CA ILE A 89 4.78 6.96 -7.42
C ILE A 89 4.40 7.73 -8.71
N SER A 90 3.38 7.26 -9.42
CA SER A 90 2.85 7.92 -10.63
C SER A 90 1.80 8.98 -10.28
N SER A 91 0.89 8.66 -9.36
CA SER A 91 -0.20 9.53 -8.92
C SER A 91 -0.64 9.21 -7.48
N ILE A 92 -1.30 10.18 -6.86
CA ILE A 92 -2.02 10.01 -5.59
C ILE A 92 -3.37 10.72 -5.71
N ASP A 93 -4.45 9.95 -5.60
CA ASP A 93 -5.80 10.48 -5.56
C ASP A 93 -6.29 10.62 -4.12
N PHE A 94 -6.83 11.78 -3.78
CA PHE A 94 -7.42 12.03 -2.46
C PHE A 94 -8.96 12.00 -2.57
N VAL A 95 -9.55 10.89 -2.11
CA VAL A 95 -11.00 10.69 -2.12
C VAL A 95 -11.49 10.55 -0.69
N THR A 96 -12.36 11.47 -0.28
CA THR A 96 -13.08 11.39 0.98
C THR A 96 -14.57 11.33 0.69
N PRO A 97 -15.35 10.49 1.40
CA PRO A 97 -16.79 10.58 1.32
C PRO A 97 -17.24 11.98 1.78
N HIS A 98 -18.42 12.39 1.34
CA HIS A 98 -19.03 13.63 1.82
C HIS A 98 -19.11 13.62 3.35
N ALA A 99 -18.56 14.65 3.98
CA ALA A 99 -18.65 14.89 5.42
C ALA A 99 -19.40 16.22 5.63
N VAL A 100 -20.48 16.16 6.42
CA VAL A 100 -21.25 17.34 6.87
C VAL A 100 -20.58 17.95 8.09
#